data_AF-A0A4Y8CEG9-F1
#
_entry.id   AF-A0A4Y8CEG9-F1
#
_cell.length_a   1.000
_cell.length_b   1.000
_cell.length_c   1.000
_cell.angle_alpha   90.00
_cell.angle_beta   90.00
_cell.angle_gamma   90.00
#
_symmetry.space_group_name_H-M   'P 1'
#
loop_
_entity.id
_entity.type
_entity.pdbx_description
1 polymer ?
#
loop_
_entity_poly.entity_id
_entity_poly.type
_entity_poly.pdbx_seq_one_letter_code
_entity_poly.pdbx_strand_id
1 'polypeptide(L)'
;DFYPNSLLITGFDILFFWVARMMFQSTNALHQLPFKDIYLHALVKDEQGRKMSKSLGNVIDPNESIKEYSADILRFTLALLAIQGRDIKLSNDKLLQVRNFTNKIYNATNYLLLNESKFEDLENITLHSELAKYIYAKFQTCVKDVRENLDNYRFNDAANTLYKFFWDDFCDWGIELSKAEKSSVKELGSIFKEALKLLNPFMPFISEYLYHKL
;
A
#
# COMPACT_ATOMS: atom_id res chain seq x y z
N ASP A 1 -5.76 -23.82 18.37
CA ASP A 1 -7.15 -23.40 18.10
C ASP A 1 -7.16 -22.13 17.28
N PHE A 2 -7.75 -22.16 16.08
CA PHE A 2 -7.82 -21.03 15.13
C PHE A 2 -9.23 -20.40 15.04
N TYR A 3 -10.14 -20.83 15.91
CA TYR A 3 -11.51 -20.31 15.99
C TYR A 3 -11.67 -19.56 17.33
N PRO A 4 -12.32 -18.37 17.34
CA PRO A 4 -12.93 -17.67 16.20
C PRO A 4 -11.90 -16.96 15.32
N ASN A 5 -12.24 -16.75 14.05
CA ASN A 5 -11.38 -15.99 13.12
C ASN A 5 -11.27 -14.53 13.55
N SER A 6 -10.15 -13.87 13.23
CA SER A 6 -10.00 -12.44 13.57
C SER A 6 -10.87 -11.54 12.68
N LEU A 7 -10.92 -11.80 11.37
CA LEU A 7 -11.54 -10.90 10.39
C LEU A 7 -12.19 -11.67 9.24
N LEU A 8 -13.37 -11.23 8.80
CA LEU A 8 -13.96 -11.59 7.50
C LEU A 8 -13.92 -10.39 6.55
N ILE A 9 -13.32 -10.57 5.36
CA ILE A 9 -13.30 -9.56 4.29
C ILE A 9 -14.23 -10.03 3.16
N THR A 10 -15.21 -9.20 2.77
CA THR A 10 -16.12 -9.53 1.65
C THR A 10 -16.78 -8.30 1.05
N GLY A 11 -17.34 -8.45 -0.16
CA GLY A 11 -18.25 -7.48 -0.76
C GLY A 11 -19.57 -7.38 0.01
N PHE A 12 -20.16 -6.19 0.04
CA PHE A 12 -21.44 -5.94 0.71
C PHE A 12 -22.63 -6.66 0.06
N ASP A 13 -22.50 -7.08 -1.20
CA ASP A 13 -23.55 -7.72 -2.00
C ASP A 13 -23.95 -9.11 -1.49
N ILE A 14 -23.08 -9.78 -0.74
CA ILE A 14 -23.34 -11.10 -0.14
C ILE A 14 -23.50 -11.06 1.39
N LEU A 15 -23.73 -9.89 1.98
CA LEU A 15 -23.91 -9.74 3.43
C LEU A 15 -24.97 -10.69 4.01
N PHE A 16 -26.16 -10.77 3.39
CA PHE A 16 -27.24 -11.64 3.87
C PHE A 16 -27.10 -13.09 3.42
N PHE A 17 -26.54 -13.33 2.23
CA PHE A 17 -26.44 -14.67 1.65
C PHE A 17 -25.25 -15.47 2.18
N TRP A 18 -24.23 -14.79 2.70
CA TRP A 18 -23.01 -15.40 3.19
C TRP A 18 -22.77 -15.07 4.67
N VAL A 19 -22.51 -13.80 4.99
CA VAL A 19 -22.07 -13.37 6.34
C VAL A 19 -23.11 -13.73 7.40
N ALA A 20 -24.37 -13.37 7.19
CA ALA A 20 -25.45 -13.69 8.11
C ALA A 20 -25.67 -15.20 8.27
N ARG A 21 -25.49 -15.97 7.18
CA ARG A 21 -25.61 -17.45 7.21
C ARG A 21 -24.49 -18.09 8.03
N MET A 22 -23.26 -17.59 7.90
CA MET A 22 -22.12 -18.03 8.73
C MET A 22 -22.36 -17.73 10.21
N MET A 23 -22.81 -16.51 10.53
CA MET A 23 -23.11 -16.13 11.92
C MET A 23 -24.18 -17.03 12.53
N PHE A 24 -25.27 -17.27 11.80
CA PHE A 24 -26.35 -18.15 12.25
C PHE A 24 -25.86 -19.57 12.53
N GLN A 25 -25.23 -20.22 11.54
CA GLN A 25 -24.80 -21.60 11.67
C GLN A 25 -23.76 -21.77 12.79
N SER A 26 -22.83 -20.83 12.90
CA SER A 26 -21.79 -20.81 13.92
C SER A 26 -22.37 -20.65 15.32
N THR A 27 -23.32 -19.72 15.49
CA THR A 27 -23.99 -19.52 16.78
C THR A 27 -24.81 -20.75 17.19
N ASN A 28 -25.44 -21.43 16.22
CA ASN A 28 -26.20 -22.65 16.48
C ASN A 28 -25.31 -23.85 16.84
N ALA A 29 -24.24 -24.10 16.06
CA ALA A 29 -23.42 -25.31 16.20
C ALA A 29 -22.30 -25.18 17.24
N LEU A 30 -21.76 -23.97 17.42
CA LEU A 30 -20.59 -23.72 18.27
C LEU A 30 -20.91 -22.82 19.46
N HIS A 31 -22.07 -22.15 19.49
CA HIS A 31 -22.46 -21.18 20.51
C HIS A 31 -21.50 -19.98 20.62
N GLN A 32 -20.82 -19.64 19.52
CA GLN A 32 -19.92 -18.49 19.40
C GLN A 32 -19.94 -17.90 17.99
N LEU A 33 -19.54 -16.63 17.88
CA LEU A 33 -19.45 -15.92 16.61
C LEU A 33 -18.23 -16.38 15.81
N PRO A 34 -18.34 -16.54 14.48
CA PRO A 34 -17.28 -17.10 13.65
C PRO A 34 -16.10 -16.14 13.41
N PHE A 35 -16.31 -14.85 13.60
CA PHE A 35 -15.31 -13.80 13.40
C PHE A 35 -15.51 -12.65 14.40
N LYS A 36 -14.42 -11.98 14.77
CA LYS A 36 -14.45 -10.78 15.63
C LYS A 36 -14.87 -9.54 14.83
N ASP A 37 -14.24 -9.34 13.68
CA ASP A 37 -14.47 -8.18 12.81
C ASP A 37 -14.99 -8.58 11.42
N ILE A 38 -15.76 -7.70 10.80
CA ILE A 38 -16.26 -7.84 9.42
C ILE A 38 -15.90 -6.57 8.66
N TYR A 39 -15.09 -6.70 7.61
CA TYR A 39 -14.78 -5.61 6.70
C TYR A 39 -15.53 -5.80 5.39
N LEU A 40 -16.47 -4.88 5.13
CA LEU A 40 -17.27 -4.86 3.92
C LEU A 40 -16.67 -3.87 2.92
N HIS A 41 -16.01 -4.39 1.89
CA HIS A 41 -15.52 -3.55 0.80
C HIS A 41 -16.62 -3.28 -0.23
N ALA A 42 -16.50 -2.15 -0.92
CA ALA A 42 -17.39 -1.82 -2.02
C ALA A 42 -17.09 -2.67 -3.26
N LEU A 43 -17.99 -2.61 -4.25
CA LEU A 43 -17.79 -3.31 -5.51
C LEU A 43 -16.92 -2.47 -6.45
N VAL A 44 -16.10 -3.16 -7.25
CA VAL A 44 -15.38 -2.52 -8.35
C VAL A 44 -16.36 -2.24 -9.48
N LYS A 45 -16.31 -1.00 -9.96
CA LYS A 45 -17.13 -0.47 -11.05
C LYS A 45 -16.23 0.09 -12.13
N ASP A 46 -16.79 0.21 -13.33
CA ASP A 46 -16.08 0.89 -14.42
C ASP A 46 -15.94 2.39 -14.14
N GLU A 47 -15.23 3.09 -15.03
CA GLU A 47 -14.96 4.53 -14.93
C GLU A 47 -16.25 5.36 -14.87
N GLN A 48 -17.33 4.88 -15.50
CA GLN A 48 -18.65 5.51 -15.51
C GLN A 48 -19.51 5.14 -14.28
N GLY A 49 -19.00 4.31 -13.37
CA GLY A 49 -19.71 3.87 -12.17
C GLY A 49 -20.81 2.84 -12.43
N ARG A 50 -20.75 2.11 -13.56
CA ARG A 50 -21.64 0.98 -13.85
C ARG A 50 -21.06 -0.28 -13.21
N LYS A 51 -21.95 -1.19 -12.79
CA LYS A 51 -21.55 -2.52 -12.33
C LYS A 51 -20.82 -3.22 -13.48
N MET A 52 -19.64 -3.77 -13.19
CA MET A 52 -18.92 -4.58 -14.18
C MET A 52 -19.72 -5.85 -14.49
N SER A 53 -19.94 -6.16 -15.76
CA SER A 53 -20.59 -7.39 -16.19
C SER A 53 -20.09 -7.82 -17.56
N LYS A 54 -19.93 -9.13 -17.76
CA LYS A 54 -19.49 -9.69 -19.04
C LYS A 54 -20.40 -9.28 -20.20
N SER A 55 -21.70 -9.12 -19.94
CA SER A 55 -22.69 -8.68 -20.93
C SER A 55 -22.54 -7.22 -21.38
N LEU A 56 -22.02 -6.35 -20.51
CA LEU A 56 -21.76 -4.94 -20.86
C LEU A 56 -20.37 -4.72 -21.46
N GLY A 57 -19.52 -5.75 -21.50
CA GLY A 57 -18.15 -5.65 -22.00
C GLY A 57 -17.24 -4.73 -21.18
N ASN A 58 -17.68 -4.27 -19.99
CA ASN A 58 -16.97 -3.32 -19.14
C ASN A 58 -16.21 -4.00 -17.98
N VAL A 59 -15.90 -5.30 -18.12
CA VAL A 59 -15.13 -6.05 -17.14
C VAL A 59 -13.65 -5.76 -17.39
N ILE A 60 -12.97 -5.26 -16.38
CA ILE A 60 -11.51 -5.19 -16.38
C ILE A 60 -11.00 -6.55 -15.92
N ASP A 61 -10.36 -7.32 -16.80
CA ASP A 61 -9.71 -8.57 -16.41
C ASP A 61 -8.43 -8.24 -15.62
N PRO A 62 -8.32 -8.68 -14.34
CA PRO A 62 -7.13 -8.42 -13.55
C PRO A 62 -5.86 -8.98 -14.21
N ASN A 63 -5.94 -10.07 -14.96
CA ASN A 63 -4.78 -10.64 -15.65
C ASN A 63 -4.30 -9.75 -16.80
N GLU A 64 -5.21 -9.08 -17.50
CA GLU A 64 -4.87 -8.11 -18.54
C GLU A 64 -4.22 -6.88 -17.90
N SER A 65 -4.81 -6.34 -16.83
CA SER A 65 -4.21 -5.22 -16.08
C SER A 65 -2.83 -5.56 -15.48
N ILE A 66 -2.63 -6.78 -15.00
CA ILE A 66 -1.33 -7.23 -14.49
C ILE A 66 -0.30 -7.33 -15.62
N LYS A 67 -0.70 -7.84 -16.79
CA LYS A 67 0.18 -7.92 -17.97
C LYS A 67 0.57 -6.54 -18.50
N GLU A 68 -0.36 -5.60 -18.49
CA GLU A 68 -0.13 -4.24 -18.99
C GLU A 68 0.67 -3.37 -18.01
N TYR A 69 0.33 -3.43 -16.71
CA TYR A 69 0.89 -2.55 -15.70
C TYR A 69 1.81 -3.27 -14.72
N SER A 70 1.24 -4.14 -13.89
CA SER A 70 1.87 -5.08 -12.94
C SER A 70 0.88 -5.40 -11.82
N ALA A 71 1.16 -6.45 -11.06
CA ALA A 71 0.41 -6.78 -9.86
C ALA A 71 0.48 -5.67 -8.79
N ASP A 72 1.65 -5.06 -8.58
CA ASP A 72 1.81 -4.00 -7.59
C ASP A 72 1.00 -2.76 -7.92
N ILE A 73 1.00 -2.34 -9.20
CA ILE A 73 0.20 -1.20 -9.64
C ILE A 73 -1.27 -1.47 -9.39
N LEU A 74 -1.78 -2.63 -9.80
CA LEU A 74 -3.19 -2.98 -9.59
C LEU A 74 -3.55 -3.01 -8.08
N ARG A 75 -2.71 -3.64 -7.25
CA ARG A 75 -2.93 -3.73 -5.80
C ARG A 75 -2.96 -2.35 -5.14
N PHE A 76 -1.96 -1.52 -5.42
CA PHE A 76 -1.86 -0.20 -4.82
C PHE A 76 -2.96 0.74 -5.33
N THR A 77 -3.33 0.68 -6.61
CA THR A 77 -4.48 1.40 -7.15
C THR A 77 -5.78 0.99 -6.44
N LEU A 78 -6.03 -0.30 -6.23
CA LEU A 78 -7.23 -0.75 -5.53
C LEU A 78 -7.25 -0.28 -4.07
N ALA A 79 -6.11 -0.32 -3.36
CA ALA A 79 -6.00 0.21 -2.00
C ALA A 79 -6.29 1.72 -1.97
N LEU A 80 -5.71 2.50 -2.88
CA LEU A 80 -5.97 3.94 -3.05
C LEU A 80 -7.40 4.30 -3.46
N LEU A 81 -8.20 3.32 -3.88
CA LEU A 81 -9.60 3.54 -4.26
C LEU A 81 -10.60 2.89 -3.28
N ALA A 82 -10.14 2.05 -2.35
CA ALA A 82 -10.94 1.36 -1.35
C ALA A 82 -11.42 2.29 -0.21
N ILE A 83 -11.99 3.43 -0.57
CA ILE A 83 -12.61 4.37 0.38
C ILE A 83 -13.88 3.71 0.93
N GLN A 84 -14.01 3.65 2.25
CA GLN A 84 -15.18 3.03 2.88
C GLN A 84 -16.49 3.73 2.45
N GLY A 85 -17.50 2.93 2.13
CA GLY A 85 -18.83 3.42 1.75
C GLY A 85 -18.94 3.98 0.32
N ARG A 86 -17.89 3.92 -0.51
CA ARG A 86 -17.92 4.35 -1.91
C ARG A 86 -17.46 3.23 -2.83
N ASP A 87 -18.12 3.12 -3.99
CA ASP A 87 -17.69 2.18 -5.03
C ASP A 87 -16.29 2.51 -5.55
N ILE A 88 -15.53 1.46 -5.88
CA ILE A 88 -14.18 1.58 -6.44
C ILE A 88 -14.36 1.83 -7.94
N LYS A 89 -14.11 3.06 -8.38
CA LYS A 89 -14.07 3.42 -9.80
C LYS A 89 -12.67 3.19 -10.35
N LEU A 90 -12.44 2.02 -10.91
CA LEU A 90 -11.15 1.69 -11.51
C LEU A 90 -11.08 2.33 -12.90
N SER A 91 -10.05 3.14 -13.12
CA SER A 91 -9.80 3.80 -14.42
C SER A 91 -8.36 3.62 -14.86
N ASN A 92 -8.15 3.71 -16.17
CA ASN A 92 -6.81 3.64 -16.75
C ASN A 92 -5.91 4.77 -16.22
N ASP A 93 -6.47 5.96 -16.05
CA ASP A 93 -5.74 7.11 -15.49
C ASP A 93 -5.22 6.85 -14.07
N LYS A 94 -5.98 6.12 -13.23
CA LYS A 94 -5.55 5.75 -11.87
C LYS A 94 -4.42 4.71 -11.89
N LEU A 95 -4.46 3.77 -12.82
CA LEU A 95 -3.36 2.80 -13.02
C LEU A 95 -2.11 3.52 -13.51
N LEU A 96 -2.23 4.47 -14.45
CA LEU A 96 -1.12 5.29 -14.94
C LEU A 96 -0.50 6.14 -13.84
N GLN A 97 -1.30 6.72 -12.95
CA GLN A 97 -0.81 7.48 -11.79
C GLN A 97 0.09 6.61 -10.90
N VAL A 98 -0.37 5.40 -10.57
CA VAL A 98 0.39 4.47 -9.73
C VAL A 98 1.60 3.88 -10.46
N ARG A 99 1.54 3.69 -11.78
CA ARG A 99 2.71 3.36 -12.60
C ARG A 99 3.80 4.44 -12.47
N ASN A 100 3.41 5.72 -12.54
CA ASN A 100 4.36 6.82 -12.40
C ASN A 100 4.97 6.87 -10.99
N PHE A 101 4.18 6.55 -9.96
CA PHE A 101 4.67 6.39 -8.58
C PHE A 101 5.70 5.26 -8.46
N THR A 102 5.40 4.11 -9.06
CA THR A 102 6.31 2.95 -9.12
C THR A 102 7.65 3.35 -9.76
N ASN A 103 7.60 4.10 -10.88
CA ASN A 103 8.79 4.63 -11.53
C ASN A 103 9.56 5.63 -10.64
N LYS A 104 8.85 6.47 -9.87
CA LYS A 104 9.46 7.43 -8.93
C LYS A 104 10.27 6.68 -7.85
N ILE A 105 9.72 5.62 -7.26
CA ILE A 105 10.41 4.77 -6.26
C ILE A 105 11.64 4.08 -6.89
N TYR A 106 11.50 3.56 -8.11
CA TYR A 106 12.63 2.94 -8.83
C TYR A 106 13.76 3.94 -9.09
N ASN A 107 13.41 5.16 -9.52
CA ASN A 107 14.38 6.23 -9.76
C ASN A 107 15.06 6.70 -8.46
N ALA A 108 14.33 6.79 -7.36
CA ALA A 108 14.89 7.05 -6.04
C ALA A 108 15.96 6.01 -5.65
N THR A 109 15.65 4.73 -5.86
CA THR A 109 16.59 3.63 -5.61
C THR A 109 17.86 3.76 -6.45
N ASN A 110 17.73 4.05 -7.75
CA ASN A 110 18.90 4.23 -8.61
C ASN A 110 19.73 5.45 -8.22
N TYR A 111 19.10 6.57 -7.83
CA TYR A 111 19.83 7.73 -7.31
C TYR A 111 20.65 7.37 -6.07
N LEU A 112 20.06 6.66 -5.11
CA LEU A 112 20.75 6.19 -3.92
C LEU A 112 21.96 5.32 -4.29
N LEU A 113 21.76 4.30 -5.15
CA LEU A 113 22.82 3.38 -5.58
C LEU A 113 23.91 4.02 -6.44
N LEU A 114 23.63 5.15 -7.08
CA LEU A 114 24.66 5.92 -7.80
C LEU A 114 25.63 6.63 -6.85
N ASN A 115 25.23 6.88 -5.60
CA ASN A 115 26.05 7.58 -4.61
C ASN A 115 26.71 6.61 -3.63
N GLU A 116 26.04 5.50 -3.29
CA GLU A 116 26.55 4.49 -2.36
C GLU A 116 26.28 3.09 -2.89
N SER A 117 27.26 2.18 -2.73
CA SER A 117 27.14 0.81 -3.28
C SER A 117 26.15 -0.09 -2.54
N LYS A 118 25.93 0.18 -1.25
CA LYS A 118 25.04 -0.59 -0.37
C LYS A 118 24.63 0.23 0.85
N PHE A 119 23.45 -0.06 1.40
CA PHE A 119 22.92 0.57 2.60
C PHE A 119 22.73 -0.44 3.73
N GLU A 120 23.13 -0.04 4.93
CA GLU A 120 22.93 -0.80 6.15
C GLU A 120 21.46 -0.69 6.60
N ASP A 121 20.99 -1.64 7.41
CA ASP A 121 19.66 -1.51 8.00
C ASP A 121 19.63 -0.35 9.00
N LEU A 122 18.48 0.34 9.08
CA LEU A 122 18.36 1.59 9.84
C LEU A 122 18.70 1.44 11.33
N GLU A 123 18.50 0.25 11.90
CA GLU A 123 18.86 -0.08 13.29
C GLU A 123 20.38 -0.13 13.56
N ASN A 124 21.19 -0.28 12.51
CA ASN A 124 22.65 -0.42 12.60
C ASN A 124 23.40 0.89 12.36
N ILE A 125 22.69 2.00 12.11
CA ILE A 125 23.30 3.30 11.83
C ILE A 125 22.90 4.36 12.87
N THR A 126 23.71 5.41 12.97
CA THR A 126 23.36 6.62 13.72
C THR A 126 23.14 7.76 12.74
N LEU A 127 22.07 8.53 12.93
CA LEU A 127 21.74 9.66 12.07
C LEU A 127 22.51 10.92 12.53
N HIS A 128 23.37 11.44 11.67
CA HIS A 128 24.16 12.64 11.94
C HIS A 128 23.65 13.84 11.15
N SER A 129 23.24 13.64 9.90
CA SER A 129 22.75 14.70 9.02
C SER A 129 21.42 15.28 9.52
N GLU A 130 21.31 16.62 9.52
CA GLU A 130 20.06 17.29 9.87
C GLU A 130 18.95 16.97 8.86
N LEU A 131 19.30 16.82 7.58
CA LEU A 131 18.35 16.37 6.56
C LEU A 131 17.86 14.95 6.84
N ALA A 132 18.77 14.02 7.16
CA ALA A 132 18.39 12.64 7.46
C ALA A 132 17.53 12.54 8.72
N LYS A 133 17.84 13.30 9.78
CA LYS A 133 17.00 13.39 10.99
C LYS A 133 15.61 13.94 10.66
N TYR A 134 15.52 14.95 9.81
CA TYR A 134 14.24 15.50 9.37
C TYR A 134 13.41 14.47 8.60
N ILE A 135 14.00 13.79 7.61
CA ILE A 135 13.31 12.74 6.84
C ILE A 135 12.95 11.54 7.72
N TYR A 136 13.80 11.18 8.69
CA TYR A 136 13.49 10.14 9.66
C TYR A 136 12.29 10.52 10.54
N ALA A 137 12.17 11.77 10.99
CA ALA A 137 11.00 12.23 11.73
C ALA A 137 9.71 12.13 10.90
N LYS A 138 9.77 12.45 9.60
CA LYS A 138 8.66 12.23 8.66
C LYS A 138 8.33 10.75 8.50
N PHE A 139 9.35 9.91 8.39
CA PHE A 139 9.19 8.46 8.32
C PHE A 139 8.51 7.89 9.57
N GLN A 140 8.91 8.30 10.77
CA GLN A 140 8.26 7.87 12.02
C GLN A 140 6.78 8.29 12.08
N THR A 141 6.48 9.50 11.59
CA THR A 141 5.08 9.96 11.46
C THR A 141 4.31 9.07 10.49
N CYS A 142 4.88 8.79 9.32
CA CYS A 142 4.31 7.87 8.33
C CYS A 142 4.05 6.48 8.93
N VAL A 143 5.02 5.90 9.66
CA VAL A 143 4.88 4.59 10.32
C VAL A 143 3.71 4.60 11.30
N LYS A 144 3.61 5.63 12.15
CA LYS A 144 2.50 5.76 13.10
C LYS A 144 1.15 5.80 12.38
N ASP A 145 1.03 6.69 11.40
CA ASP A 145 -0.22 6.92 10.68
C ASP A 145 -0.64 5.69 9.85
N VAL A 146 0.32 4.99 9.23
CA VAL A 146 0.05 3.75 8.49
C VAL A 146 -0.44 2.65 9.44
N ARG A 147 0.21 2.48 10.60
CA ARG A 147 -0.22 1.49 11.60
C ARG A 147 -1.63 1.78 12.11
N GLU A 148 -1.89 3.02 12.52
CA GLU A 148 -3.22 3.44 12.98
C GLU A 148 -4.29 3.22 11.91
N ASN A 149 -3.99 3.54 10.65
CA ASN A 149 -4.93 3.29 9.56
C ASN A 149 -5.17 1.80 9.30
N LEU A 150 -4.13 0.96 9.38
CA LEU A 150 -4.27 -0.49 9.21
C LEU A 150 -5.06 -1.13 10.35
N ASP A 151 -4.81 -0.73 11.60
CA ASP A 151 -5.54 -1.20 12.79
C ASP A 151 -7.04 -0.88 12.71
N ASN A 152 -7.40 0.20 12.01
CA ASN A 152 -8.79 0.62 11.79
C ASN A 152 -9.36 0.22 10.41
N TYR A 153 -8.69 -0.67 9.67
CA TYR A 153 -9.10 -1.11 8.32
C TYR A 153 -9.30 0.04 7.31
N ARG A 154 -8.56 1.13 7.48
CA ARG A 154 -8.49 2.30 6.60
C ARG A 154 -7.36 2.15 5.58
N PHE A 155 -7.43 1.08 4.77
CA PHE A 155 -6.40 0.75 3.77
C PHE A 155 -6.13 1.89 2.78
N ASN A 156 -7.17 2.65 2.45
CA ASN A 156 -7.07 3.83 1.60
C ASN A 156 -6.16 4.90 2.18
N ASP A 157 -6.38 5.25 3.43
CA ASP A 157 -5.63 6.28 4.12
C ASP A 157 -4.18 5.83 4.33
N ALA A 158 -3.96 4.55 4.68
CA ALA A 158 -2.62 3.97 4.75
C ALA A 158 -1.85 4.07 3.41
N ALA A 159 -2.50 3.72 2.29
CA ALA A 159 -1.88 3.83 0.96
C ALA A 159 -1.60 5.30 0.58
N ASN A 160 -2.48 6.24 0.91
CA ASN A 160 -2.25 7.67 0.67
C ASN A 160 -1.11 8.23 1.53
N THR A 161 -1.01 7.83 2.80
CA THR A 161 0.11 8.19 3.68
C THR A 161 1.45 7.70 3.13
N LEU A 162 1.49 6.46 2.63
CA LEU A 162 2.68 5.91 1.95
C LEU A 162 3.02 6.70 0.68
N TYR A 163 2.03 6.95 -0.18
CA TYR A 163 2.23 7.72 -1.41
C TYR A 163 2.85 9.09 -1.10
N LYS A 164 2.27 9.81 -0.12
CA LYS A 164 2.76 11.12 0.32
C LYS A 164 4.19 11.05 0.86
N PHE A 165 4.50 10.09 1.72
CA PHE A 165 5.86 9.96 2.26
C PHE A 165 6.89 9.71 1.16
N PHE A 166 6.65 8.73 0.28
CA PHE A 166 7.60 8.41 -0.78
C PHE A 166 7.74 9.54 -1.81
N TRP A 167 6.62 10.15 -2.22
CA TRP A 167 6.64 11.17 -3.25
C TRP A 167 7.10 12.52 -2.71
N ASP A 168 6.37 13.07 -1.75
CA ASP A 168 6.53 14.45 -1.30
C ASP A 168 7.70 14.55 -0.32
N ASP A 169 7.68 13.78 0.76
CA ASP A 169 8.70 13.90 1.83
C ASP A 169 10.06 13.35 1.37
N PHE A 170 10.10 12.13 0.82
CA PHE A 170 11.36 11.48 0.49
C PHE A 170 11.93 11.94 -0.85
N CYS A 171 11.16 11.89 -1.94
CA CYS A 171 11.71 12.23 -3.25
C CYS A 171 11.81 13.74 -3.48
N ASP A 172 10.74 14.50 -3.22
CA ASP A 172 10.73 15.92 -3.56
C ASP A 172 11.55 16.76 -2.58
N TRP A 173 11.64 16.35 -1.30
CA TRP A 173 12.49 17.02 -0.30
C TRP A 173 13.79 16.27 -0.01
N GLY A 174 13.73 15.01 0.40
CA GLY A 174 14.91 14.23 0.80
C GLY A 174 15.97 14.13 -0.28
N ILE A 175 15.61 13.59 -1.46
CA ILE A 175 16.53 13.42 -2.59
C ILE A 175 16.99 14.77 -3.17
N GLU A 176 16.11 15.75 -3.30
CA GLU A 176 16.49 17.04 -3.89
C GLU A 176 17.48 17.79 -2.99
N LEU A 177 17.26 17.81 -1.67
CA LEU A 177 18.18 18.44 -0.73
C LEU A 177 19.50 17.65 -0.58
N SER A 178 19.47 16.32 -0.71
CA SER A 178 20.69 15.51 -0.64
C SER A 178 21.65 15.77 -1.80
N LYS A 179 21.19 16.35 -2.92
CA LYS A 179 22.07 16.81 -4.01
C LYS A 179 23.01 17.93 -3.56
N ALA A 180 22.58 18.75 -2.59
CA ALA A 180 23.41 19.79 -1.98
C ALA A 180 24.20 19.25 -0.78
N GLU A 181 23.62 18.32 -0.01
CA GLU A 181 24.25 17.70 1.17
C GLU A 181 24.53 16.21 0.95
N LYS A 182 25.54 15.87 0.15
CA LYS A 182 25.84 14.48 -0.24
C LYS A 182 26.13 13.53 0.92
N SER A 183 26.61 14.03 2.06
CA SER A 183 26.86 13.22 3.26
C SER A 183 25.59 12.57 3.83
N SER A 184 24.42 13.12 3.54
CA SER A 184 23.13 12.59 4.01
C SER A 184 22.69 11.32 3.26
N VAL A 185 23.24 11.04 2.08
CA VAL A 185 22.71 10.01 1.18
C VAL A 185 22.78 8.61 1.78
N LYS A 186 23.87 8.27 2.49
CA LYS A 186 24.00 6.98 3.19
C LYS A 186 22.89 6.77 4.23
N GLU A 187 22.59 7.80 5.00
CA GLU A 187 21.53 7.77 6.02
C GLU A 187 20.14 7.71 5.38
N LEU A 188 19.89 8.50 4.33
CA LEU A 188 18.64 8.49 3.58
C LEU A 188 18.35 7.14 2.92
N GLY A 189 19.36 6.46 2.37
CA GLY A 189 19.16 5.14 1.79
C GLY A 189 18.80 4.08 2.83
N SER A 190 19.33 4.18 4.05
CA SER A 190 18.94 3.30 5.17
C SER A 190 17.49 3.55 5.60
N ILE A 191 17.04 4.82 5.62
CA ILE A 191 15.64 5.18 5.87
C ILE A 191 14.72 4.66 4.75
N PHE A 192 15.12 4.82 3.49
CA PHE A 192 14.36 4.35 2.33
C PHE A 192 14.19 2.83 2.35
N LYS A 193 15.26 2.10 2.66
CA LYS A 193 15.26 0.64 2.80
C LYS A 193 14.26 0.19 3.87
N GLU A 194 14.19 0.89 5.01
CA GLU A 194 13.17 0.63 6.04
C GLU A 194 11.75 0.98 5.56
N ALA A 195 11.59 2.08 4.81
CA ALA A 195 10.30 2.48 4.26
C ALA A 195 9.73 1.48 3.24
N LEU A 196 10.58 0.77 2.48
CA LEU A 196 10.15 -0.30 1.59
C LEU A 196 9.45 -1.45 2.35
N LYS A 197 9.82 -1.72 3.59
CA LYS A 197 9.12 -2.70 4.44
C LYS A 197 7.67 -2.27 4.72
N LEU A 198 7.44 -0.97 4.90
CA LEU A 198 6.09 -0.41 5.11
C LEU A 198 5.24 -0.45 3.83
N LEU A 199 5.89 -0.37 2.66
CA LEU A 199 5.24 -0.47 1.35
C LEU A 199 4.87 -1.92 0.98
N ASN A 200 5.61 -2.91 1.46
CA ASN A 200 5.51 -4.32 1.06
C ASN A 200 4.08 -4.91 1.13
N PRO A 201 3.27 -4.68 2.18
CA PRO A 201 1.89 -5.19 2.21
C PRO A 201 1.05 -4.76 1.00
N PHE A 202 1.36 -3.60 0.41
CA PHE A 202 0.65 -3.06 -0.74
C PHE A 202 1.33 -3.44 -2.07
N MET A 203 2.65 -3.27 -2.17
CA MET A 203 3.44 -3.49 -3.39
C MET A 203 4.59 -4.49 -3.18
N PRO A 204 4.30 -5.78 -2.97
CA PRO A 204 5.30 -6.76 -2.55
C PRO A 204 6.41 -6.99 -3.56
N PHE A 205 6.16 -6.93 -4.88
CA PHE A 205 7.17 -7.33 -5.85
C PHE A 205 8.28 -6.29 -5.99
N ILE A 206 7.92 -5.02 -6.18
CA ILE A 206 8.88 -3.93 -6.31
C ILE A 206 9.56 -3.62 -4.98
N SER A 207 8.84 -3.63 -3.85
CA SER A 207 9.43 -3.34 -2.55
C SER A 207 10.50 -4.37 -2.18
N GLU A 208 10.22 -5.66 -2.37
CA GLU A 208 11.17 -6.74 -2.14
C GLU A 208 12.38 -6.64 -3.08
N TYR A 209 12.12 -6.45 -4.38
CA TYR A 209 13.19 -6.33 -5.38
C TYR A 209 14.14 -5.17 -5.08
N LEU A 210 13.61 -4.00 -4.73
CA LEU A 210 14.41 -2.82 -4.40
C LEU A 210 15.11 -2.96 -3.05
N TYR A 211 14.47 -3.59 -2.06
CA TYR A 211 15.07 -3.85 -0.74
C TYR A 211 16.34 -4.70 -0.85
N HIS A 212 16.33 -5.74 -1.70
CA HIS A 212 17.52 -6.58 -1.94
C HIS A 212 18.59 -5.91 -2.80
N LYS A 213 18.20 -4.90 -3.60
CA LYS A 213 19.14 -4.14 -4.43
C LYS A 213 19.92 -3.09 -3.61
N LEU A 214 19.35 -2.62 -2.51
CA LEU A 214 19.90 -1.60 -1.58
C LEU A 214 20.77 -2.22 -0.48
#